data_AF-A0A523JBX3-F1
#
_entry.id   AF-A0A523JBX3-F1
#
_cell.length_a   1.000
_cell.length_b   1.000
_cell.length_c   1.000
_cell.angle_alpha   90.00
_cell.angle_beta   90.00
_cell.angle_gamma   90.00
#
_symmetry.space_group_name_H-M   'P 1'
#
loop_
_entity.id
_entity.type
_entity.pdbx_description
1 polymer ?
#
loop_
_entity_poly.entity_id
_entity_poly.type
_entity_poly.pdbx_seq_one_letter_code
_entity_poly.pdbx_strand_id
1 'polypeptide(L)'
;METIEEIPLIEKYKRMYRENPSSKVFAPLADAYRKNGKQNKALVILKEGIKRYPGYILGYLGLSNCYFDLGKYELAYECICPFVKNNRENIKLQKLFAKICERTNRSYEAMETYKFIQFIDPKDEVASKRLVEKIMPPEPSMPEPQGNQADWVAVDFSSEVPAVNLEIIDRLVGVSLRKKDYNKAFEYLDAGLDLDPTNQWAIEMKKDLQEKHQANRDALITTQESPPEIEAKLLKFLHKLRSKATRYKSSR
;
A
#
# COMPACT_ATOMS: atom_id res chain seq x y z
N MET A 1 21.09 25.67 0.51
CA MET A 1 22.33 25.19 -0.13
C MET A 1 21.97 24.74 -1.53
N GLU A 2 22.09 25.63 -2.52
CA GLU A 2 21.86 25.27 -3.93
C GLU A 2 23.11 24.62 -4.53
N THR A 3 22.85 23.52 -5.21
CA THR A 3 23.70 22.53 -5.86
C THR A 3 24.60 23.08 -6.96
N ILE A 4 25.91 23.12 -6.72
CA ILE A 4 26.93 23.39 -7.75
C ILE A 4 26.94 22.28 -8.81
N GLU A 5 26.42 21.07 -8.54
CA GLU A 5 26.38 19.95 -9.50
C GLU A 5 25.16 19.93 -10.43
N GLU A 6 24.01 20.48 -10.04
CA GLU A 6 22.79 20.43 -10.88
C GLU A 6 22.84 21.38 -12.07
N ILE A 7 23.48 22.55 -11.90
CA ILE A 7 23.67 23.55 -12.97
C ILE A 7 24.54 22.99 -14.11
N PRO A 8 25.70 22.35 -13.86
CA PRO A 8 26.49 21.63 -14.87
C PRO A 8 25.69 20.56 -15.62
N LEU A 9 24.82 19.82 -14.91
CA LEU A 9 24.07 18.72 -15.50
C LEU A 9 22.99 19.21 -16.48
N ILE A 10 22.31 20.31 -16.15
CA ILE A 10 21.36 20.97 -17.06
C ILE A 10 22.07 21.41 -18.34
N GLU A 11 23.22 22.06 -18.23
CA GLU A 11 23.96 22.54 -19.41
C GLU A 11 24.46 21.39 -20.28
N LYS A 12 24.88 20.27 -19.68
CA LYS A 12 25.21 19.03 -20.39
C LYS A 12 23.99 18.52 -21.18
N TYR A 13 22.84 18.35 -20.54
CA TYR A 13 21.64 17.86 -21.22
C TYR A 13 21.09 18.84 -22.26
N LYS A 14 21.19 20.15 -22.03
CA LYS A 14 20.85 21.17 -23.03
C LYS A 14 21.73 21.06 -24.27
N ARG A 15 23.04 20.83 -24.09
CA ARG A 15 23.97 20.63 -25.21
C ARG A 15 23.57 19.39 -26.02
N MET A 16 23.40 18.25 -25.35
CA MET A 16 22.96 17.01 -25.99
C MET A 16 21.61 17.17 -26.71
N TYR A 17 20.67 17.92 -26.12
CA TYR A 17 19.38 18.20 -26.74
C TYR A 17 19.50 19.13 -27.96
N ARG A 18 20.44 20.08 -27.97
CA ARG A 18 20.70 20.94 -29.14
C ARG A 18 21.37 20.16 -30.27
N GLU A 19 22.32 19.29 -29.93
CA GLU A 19 23.05 18.46 -30.90
C GLU A 19 22.14 17.40 -31.53
N ASN A 20 21.27 16.78 -30.73
CA ASN A 20 20.30 15.83 -31.22
C ASN A 20 18.94 16.03 -30.53
N PRO A 21 18.10 16.97 -31.05
CA PRO A 21 16.79 17.24 -30.49
C PRO A 21 15.87 16.03 -30.54
N SER A 22 16.08 15.13 -31.51
CA SER A 22 15.34 13.88 -31.65
C SER A 22 15.78 12.82 -30.67
N SER A 23 16.82 12.99 -29.86
CA SER A 23 17.18 11.97 -28.87
C SER A 23 16.21 11.93 -27.67
N LYS A 24 16.25 10.83 -26.91
CA LYS A 24 15.50 10.66 -25.65
C LYS A 24 16.01 11.52 -24.49
N VAL A 25 17.05 12.35 -24.71
CA VAL A 25 17.64 13.24 -23.69
C VAL A 25 16.67 14.32 -23.20
N PHE A 26 15.56 14.54 -23.92
CA PHE A 26 14.50 15.46 -23.51
C PHE A 26 13.95 15.15 -22.10
N ALA A 27 13.87 13.86 -21.71
CA ALA A 27 13.36 13.46 -20.41
C ALA A 27 14.29 13.85 -19.24
N PRO A 28 15.59 13.49 -19.24
CA PRO A 28 16.51 13.94 -18.19
C PRO A 28 16.72 15.47 -18.19
N LEU A 29 16.69 16.12 -19.37
CA LEU A 29 16.72 17.58 -19.45
C LEU A 29 15.51 18.21 -18.75
N ALA A 30 14.31 17.67 -18.98
CA ALA A 30 13.10 18.16 -18.38
C ALA A 30 13.01 17.90 -16.87
N ASP A 31 13.48 16.75 -16.38
CA ASP A 31 13.57 16.50 -14.94
C ASP A 31 14.50 17.51 -14.26
N ALA A 32 15.63 17.83 -14.90
CA ALA A 32 16.56 18.84 -14.39
C ALA A 32 15.92 20.24 -14.38
N TYR A 33 15.18 20.62 -15.43
CA TYR A 33 14.38 21.85 -15.42
C TYR A 33 13.32 21.87 -14.31
N ARG A 34 12.61 20.76 -14.09
CA ARG A 34 11.57 20.63 -13.06
C ARG A 34 12.15 20.86 -11.66
N LYS A 35 13.27 20.21 -11.34
CA LYS A 35 13.98 20.37 -10.05
C LYS A 35 14.45 21.80 -9.81
N ASN A 36 14.77 22.53 -10.87
CA ASN A 36 15.21 23.93 -10.83
C ASN A 36 14.04 24.93 -10.91
N GLY A 37 12.82 24.51 -10.58
CA GLY A 37 11.64 25.40 -10.57
C GLY A 37 11.23 25.93 -11.95
N LYS A 38 11.71 25.31 -13.04
CA LYS A 38 11.38 25.68 -14.43
C LYS A 38 10.36 24.71 -15.02
N GLN A 39 9.27 24.44 -14.30
CA GLN A 39 8.26 23.43 -14.68
C GLN A 39 7.63 23.72 -16.05
N ASN A 40 7.38 24.99 -16.39
CA ASN A 40 6.82 25.35 -17.70
C ASN A 40 7.74 24.94 -18.87
N LYS A 41 9.06 25.10 -18.71
CA LYS A 41 10.04 24.67 -19.73
C LYS A 41 10.09 23.14 -19.83
N ALA A 42 10.05 22.46 -18.68
CA ALA A 42 9.98 21.00 -18.64
C ALA A 42 8.75 20.48 -19.39
N LEU A 43 7.57 21.04 -19.15
CA LEU A 43 6.32 20.65 -19.82
C LEU A 43 6.41 20.76 -21.34
N VAL A 44 6.94 21.86 -21.88
CA VAL A 44 7.07 22.06 -23.33
C VAL A 44 7.97 20.97 -23.94
N ILE A 45 9.14 20.75 -23.34
CA ILE A 45 10.11 19.77 -23.84
C ILE A 45 9.56 18.35 -23.76
N LEU A 46 8.85 18.01 -22.67
CA LEU A 46 8.25 16.70 -22.49
C LEU A 46 7.13 16.45 -23.49
N LYS A 47 6.22 17.42 -23.71
CA LYS A 47 5.13 17.32 -24.67
C LYS A 47 5.64 17.09 -26.09
N GLU A 48 6.67 17.82 -26.51
CA GLU A 48 7.29 17.62 -27.83
C GLU A 48 8.09 16.32 -27.92
N GLY A 49 8.71 15.89 -26.82
CA GLY A 49 9.43 14.62 -26.74
C GLY A 49 8.51 13.40 -26.86
N ILE A 50 7.38 13.37 -26.14
CA ILE A 50 6.44 12.24 -26.18
C ILE A 50 5.68 12.14 -27.50
N LYS A 51 5.44 13.25 -28.21
CA LYS A 51 4.89 13.22 -29.58
C LYS A 51 5.79 12.41 -30.53
N ARG A 52 7.11 12.53 -30.35
CA ARG A 52 8.11 11.78 -31.13
C ARG A 52 8.34 10.37 -30.60
N TYR A 53 8.14 10.17 -29.29
CA TYR A 53 8.35 8.90 -28.61
C TYR A 53 7.13 8.51 -27.76
N PRO A 54 6.00 8.11 -28.39
CA PRO A 54 4.74 7.88 -27.68
C PRO A 54 4.75 6.69 -26.71
N GLY A 55 5.75 5.81 -26.78
CA GLY A 55 5.94 4.70 -25.83
C GLY A 55 7.01 4.95 -24.76
N TYR A 56 7.66 6.12 -24.74
CA TYR A 56 8.81 6.34 -23.86
C TYR A 56 8.39 6.74 -22.45
N ILE A 57 8.29 5.74 -21.57
CA ILE A 57 7.79 5.86 -20.18
C ILE A 57 8.48 6.97 -19.38
N LEU A 58 9.81 7.16 -19.52
CA LEU A 58 10.51 8.22 -18.78
C LEU A 58 10.02 9.62 -19.15
N GLY A 59 9.57 9.83 -20.40
CA GLY A 59 8.91 11.07 -20.82
C GLY A 59 7.57 11.26 -20.12
N TYR A 60 6.73 10.23 -20.06
CA TYR A 60 5.44 10.28 -19.36
C TYR A 60 5.62 10.44 -17.83
N LEU A 61 6.64 9.81 -17.25
CA LEU A 61 6.98 9.95 -15.83
C LEU A 61 7.45 11.38 -15.51
N GLY A 62 8.28 11.97 -16.37
CA GLY A 62 8.67 13.39 -16.26
C GLY A 62 7.47 14.32 -16.37
N LEU A 63 6.57 14.08 -17.33
CA LEU A 63 5.38 14.90 -17.57
C LEU A 63 4.39 14.83 -16.40
N SER A 64 4.17 13.62 -15.88
CA SER A 64 3.28 13.39 -14.74
C SER A 64 3.83 14.02 -13.46
N ASN A 65 5.15 13.96 -13.21
CA ASN A 65 5.77 14.69 -12.11
C ASN A 65 5.58 16.21 -12.27
N CYS A 66 5.76 16.76 -13.47
CA CYS A 66 5.53 18.20 -13.69
C CYS A 66 4.08 18.60 -13.41
N TYR A 67 3.11 17.79 -13.85
CA TYR A 67 1.70 18.05 -13.54
C TYR A 67 1.40 17.92 -12.04
N PHE A 68 1.98 16.93 -11.37
CA PHE A 68 1.85 16.74 -9.94
C PHE A 68 2.40 17.94 -9.16
N ASP A 69 3.61 18.41 -9.49
CA ASP A 69 4.25 19.56 -8.86
C ASP A 69 3.45 20.86 -9.07
N LEU A 70 2.72 20.96 -10.20
CA LEU A 70 1.82 22.08 -10.52
C LEU A 70 0.41 21.93 -9.90
N GLY A 71 0.16 20.90 -9.10
CA GLY A 71 -1.16 20.63 -8.50
C GLY A 71 -2.21 20.12 -9.48
N LYS A 72 -1.84 19.81 -10.73
CA LYS A 72 -2.73 19.32 -11.79
C LYS A 72 -2.86 17.80 -11.72
N TYR A 73 -3.39 17.30 -10.61
CA TYR A 73 -3.35 15.88 -10.26
C TYR A 73 -4.13 14.98 -11.23
N GLU A 74 -5.27 15.42 -11.75
CA GLU A 74 -6.03 14.64 -12.75
C GLU A 74 -5.27 14.48 -14.06
N LEU A 75 -4.60 15.54 -14.53
CA LEU A 75 -3.75 15.45 -15.73
C LEU A 75 -2.54 14.54 -15.49
N ALA A 76 -1.98 14.55 -14.28
CA ALA A 76 -0.91 13.62 -13.93
C ALA A 76 -1.40 12.16 -13.95
N TYR A 77 -2.62 11.92 -13.47
CA TYR A 77 -3.26 10.60 -13.48
C TYR A 77 -3.49 10.09 -14.90
N GLU A 78 -4.16 10.88 -15.75
CA GLU A 78 -4.43 10.53 -17.15
C GLU A 78 -3.16 10.25 -17.93
N CYS A 79 -2.09 11.00 -17.64
CA CYS A 79 -0.80 10.87 -18.30
C CYS A 79 -0.09 9.54 -17.97
N ILE A 80 -0.13 9.08 -16.71
CA ILE A 80 0.66 7.91 -16.27
C ILE A 80 -0.13 6.61 -16.20
N CYS A 81 -1.44 6.69 -15.92
CA CYS A 81 -2.32 5.54 -15.70
C CYS A 81 -2.22 4.47 -16.81
N PRO A 82 -2.20 4.82 -18.12
CA PRO A 82 -2.10 3.81 -19.19
C PRO A 82 -0.84 2.95 -19.13
N PHE A 83 0.24 3.47 -18.53
CA PHE A 83 1.54 2.80 -18.48
C PHE A 83 1.71 1.90 -17.25
N VAL A 84 0.88 2.05 -16.20
CA VAL A 84 1.03 1.36 -14.91
C VAL A 84 0.98 -0.16 -15.08
N LYS A 85 0.00 -0.68 -15.84
CA LYS A 85 -0.21 -2.12 -16.00
C LYS A 85 0.99 -2.81 -16.67
N ASN A 86 1.54 -2.20 -17.71
CA ASN A 86 2.64 -2.76 -18.50
C ASN A 86 4.03 -2.49 -17.91
N ASN A 87 4.12 -1.66 -16.86
CA ASN A 87 5.37 -1.27 -16.21
C ASN A 87 5.29 -1.48 -14.70
N ARG A 88 4.70 -2.60 -14.28
CA ARG A 88 4.50 -2.89 -12.85
C ARG A 88 5.81 -2.84 -12.06
N GLU A 89 6.87 -3.43 -12.58
CA GLU A 89 8.19 -3.50 -11.91
C GLU A 89 8.89 -2.14 -11.79
N ASN A 90 8.41 -1.10 -12.47
CA ASN A 90 8.99 0.24 -12.34
C ASN A 90 8.53 0.91 -11.04
N ILE A 91 9.29 0.69 -9.96
CA ILE A 91 8.98 1.22 -8.62
C ILE A 91 8.84 2.75 -8.61
N LYS A 92 9.63 3.48 -9.42
CA LYS A 92 9.50 4.96 -9.51
C LYS A 92 8.14 5.36 -10.07
N LEU A 93 7.66 4.64 -11.08
CA LEU A 93 6.33 4.83 -11.66
C LEU A 93 5.25 4.50 -10.64
N GLN A 94 5.34 3.35 -9.96
CA GLN A 94 4.36 2.93 -8.95
C GLN A 94 4.26 3.95 -7.80
N LYS A 95 5.39 4.42 -7.28
CA LYS A 95 5.43 5.44 -6.22
C LYS A 95 4.76 6.74 -6.64
N LEU A 96 5.01 7.20 -7.88
CA LEU A 96 4.38 8.40 -8.42
C LEU A 96 2.86 8.19 -8.61
N PHE A 97 2.47 7.06 -9.19
CA PHE A 97 1.07 6.73 -9.42
C PHE A 97 0.28 6.66 -8.10
N ALA A 98 0.82 6.00 -7.07
CA ALA A 98 0.19 5.93 -5.76
C ALA A 98 -0.04 7.33 -5.15
N LYS A 99 0.98 8.20 -5.20
CA LYS A 99 0.87 9.60 -4.75
C LYS A 99 -0.19 10.39 -5.53
N ILE A 100 -0.27 10.19 -6.85
CA ILE A 100 -1.29 10.81 -7.69
C ILE A 100 -2.68 10.32 -7.26
N CYS A 101 -2.87 9.01 -7.09
CA CYS A 101 -4.13 8.43 -6.66
C CYS A 101 -4.58 8.92 -5.28
N GLU A 102 -3.65 9.16 -4.35
CA GLU A 102 -3.96 9.81 -3.06
C GLU A 102 -4.51 11.23 -3.27
N ARG A 103 -3.88 12.02 -4.14
CA ARG A 103 -4.29 13.40 -4.42
C ARG A 103 -5.61 13.50 -5.19
N THR A 104 -5.98 12.47 -5.93
CA THR A 104 -7.20 12.42 -6.73
C THR A 104 -8.32 11.57 -6.13
N ASN A 105 -8.24 11.26 -4.82
CA ASN A 105 -9.22 10.45 -4.08
C ASN A 105 -9.46 9.03 -4.63
N ARG A 106 -8.53 8.49 -5.43
CA ARG A 106 -8.58 7.11 -5.95
C ARG A 106 -7.98 6.14 -4.93
N SER A 107 -8.67 6.02 -3.81
CA SER A 107 -8.12 5.37 -2.62
C SER A 107 -7.82 3.89 -2.80
N TYR A 108 -8.66 3.18 -3.55
CA TYR A 108 -8.48 1.75 -3.83
C TYR A 108 -7.22 1.51 -4.68
N GLU A 109 -7.04 2.28 -5.76
CA GLU A 109 -5.88 2.14 -6.64
C GLU A 109 -4.57 2.48 -5.91
N ALA A 110 -4.57 3.54 -5.09
CA ALA A 110 -3.41 3.86 -4.26
C ALA A 110 -3.04 2.69 -3.32
N MET A 111 -4.03 2.07 -2.66
CA MET A 111 -3.79 0.95 -1.75
C MET A 111 -3.24 -0.27 -2.47
N GLU A 112 -3.82 -0.65 -3.61
CA GLU A 112 -3.33 -1.77 -4.40
C GLU A 112 -1.89 -1.54 -4.89
N THR A 113 -1.57 -0.30 -5.30
CA THR A 113 -0.21 0.06 -5.68
C THR A 113 0.76 0.01 -4.50
N TYR A 114 0.39 0.50 -3.32
CA TYR A 114 1.26 0.41 -2.14
C TYR A 114 1.52 -1.02 -1.69
N LYS A 115 0.50 -1.90 -1.71
CA LYS A 115 0.70 -3.33 -1.43
C LYS A 115 1.68 -3.96 -2.41
N PHE A 116 1.57 -3.59 -3.69
CA PHE A 116 2.47 -4.09 -4.72
C PHE A 116 3.90 -3.57 -4.54
N ILE A 117 4.08 -2.30 -4.17
CA ILE A 117 5.41 -1.75 -3.84
C ILE A 117 6.00 -2.52 -2.66
N GLN A 118 5.23 -2.74 -1.58
CA GLN A 118 5.66 -3.50 -0.41
C GLN A 118 6.04 -4.95 -0.75
N PHE A 119 5.34 -5.56 -1.69
CA PHE A 119 5.65 -6.91 -2.15
C PHE A 119 7.00 -6.99 -2.89
N ILE A 120 7.32 -6.01 -3.74
CA ILE A 120 8.60 -5.98 -4.46
C ILE A 120 9.74 -5.48 -3.57
N ASP A 121 9.47 -4.47 -2.76
CA ASP A 121 10.43 -3.81 -1.88
C ASP A 121 9.86 -3.75 -0.46
N PRO A 122 10.03 -4.83 0.33
CA PRO A 122 9.54 -4.90 1.70
C PRO A 122 10.15 -3.87 2.65
N LYS A 123 11.24 -3.20 2.23
CA LYS A 123 11.92 -2.17 3.04
C LYS A 123 11.47 -0.76 2.68
N ASP A 124 10.51 -0.59 1.76
CA ASP A 124 9.99 0.73 1.42
C ASP A 124 9.15 1.32 2.55
N GLU A 125 9.78 2.14 3.39
CA GLU A 125 9.14 2.79 4.54
C GLU A 125 7.90 3.61 4.14
N VAL A 126 7.91 4.23 2.96
CA VAL A 126 6.81 5.07 2.48
C VAL A 126 5.58 4.22 2.20
N ALA A 127 5.71 3.11 1.49
CA ALA A 127 4.61 2.19 1.23
C ALA A 127 4.08 1.57 2.54
N SER A 128 4.99 1.11 3.41
CA SER A 128 4.64 0.59 4.73
C SER A 128 3.82 1.60 5.55
N LYS A 129 4.30 2.83 5.68
CA LYS A 129 3.62 3.90 6.42
C LYS A 129 2.24 4.21 5.85
N ARG A 130 2.13 4.35 4.53
CA ARG A 130 0.84 4.66 3.86
C ARG A 130 -0.18 3.54 4.00
N LEU A 131 0.26 2.28 4.01
CA LEU A 131 -0.65 1.15 4.24
C LEU A 131 -1.19 1.18 5.68
N VAL A 132 -0.36 1.47 6.67
CA VAL A 132 -0.78 1.61 8.08
C VAL A 132 -1.76 2.77 8.25
N GLU A 133 -1.43 3.96 7.77
CA GLU A 133 -2.29 5.17 7.86
C GLU A 133 -3.67 4.98 7.22
N LYS A 134 -3.79 4.11 6.21
CA LYS A 134 -5.03 3.92 5.47
C LYS A 134 -5.86 2.73 5.97
N ILE A 135 -5.21 1.77 6.62
CA ILE A 135 -5.86 0.67 7.36
C ILE A 135 -6.36 1.17 8.73
N MET A 136 -5.74 2.21 9.29
CA MET A 136 -6.13 2.87 10.54
C MET A 136 -6.34 4.37 10.28
N PRO A 137 -7.58 4.88 10.09
CA PRO A 137 -7.80 6.32 10.14
C PRO A 137 -7.28 6.86 11.49
N PRO A 138 -6.77 8.11 11.54
CA PRO A 138 -6.23 8.66 12.77
C PRO A 138 -7.28 8.56 13.88
N GLU A 139 -6.91 8.00 15.03
CA GLU A 139 -7.82 7.96 16.17
C GLU A 139 -8.27 9.38 16.50
N PRO A 140 -9.58 9.59 16.75
CA PRO A 140 -10.04 10.89 17.23
C PRO A 140 -9.24 11.22 18.49
N SER A 141 -8.57 12.37 18.49
CA SER A 141 -7.79 12.85 19.63
C SER A 141 -8.68 12.90 20.87
N MET A 142 -8.57 11.87 21.72
CA MET A 142 -9.22 11.88 23.01
C MET A 142 -8.52 12.96 23.86
N PRO A 143 -9.28 13.85 24.53
CA PRO A 143 -8.68 14.87 25.38
C PRO A 143 -7.84 14.20 26.48
N GLU A 144 -6.64 14.73 26.71
CA GLU A 144 -5.71 14.22 27.72
C GLU A 144 -6.41 14.05 29.08
N PRO A 145 -6.31 12.88 29.73
CA PRO A 145 -6.86 12.70 31.06
C PRO A 145 -6.03 13.53 32.04
N GLN A 146 -6.57 14.67 32.47
CA GLN A 146 -6.08 15.37 33.63
C GLN A 146 -6.43 14.54 34.88
N GLY A 147 -5.46 13.85 35.47
CA GLY A 147 -5.66 13.24 36.78
C GLY A 147 -4.71 12.11 37.16
N ASN A 148 -3.70 12.49 37.97
CA ASN A 148 -3.04 11.73 39.03
C ASN A 148 -2.45 10.34 38.72
N GLN A 149 -1.15 10.38 38.44
CA GLN A 149 -0.08 9.67 39.17
C GLN A 149 -0.47 8.37 39.89
N ALA A 150 -0.19 7.25 39.23
CA ALA A 150 0.15 5.99 39.88
C ALA A 150 1.35 5.38 39.15
N ASP A 151 2.45 5.30 39.90
CA ASP A 151 3.70 4.57 39.70
C ASP A 151 3.82 3.70 38.44
N TRP A 152 4.61 4.17 37.48
CA TRP A 152 5.33 3.30 36.56
C TRP A 152 6.79 3.76 36.54
N VAL A 153 7.67 2.86 36.95
CA VAL A 153 9.13 3.04 36.98
C VAL A 153 9.60 3.43 35.58
N ALA A 154 10.31 4.55 35.48
CA ALA A 154 10.98 4.96 34.26
C ALA A 154 12.06 3.93 33.92
N VAL A 155 11.77 3.03 32.98
CA VAL A 155 12.79 2.25 32.30
C VAL A 155 13.26 3.08 31.12
N ASP A 156 14.45 3.62 31.27
CA ASP A 156 15.19 4.31 30.21
C ASP A 156 15.53 3.30 29.10
N PHE A 157 14.96 3.50 27.91
CA PHE A 157 15.31 2.76 26.70
C PHE A 157 16.13 3.66 25.77
N SER A 158 17.27 4.14 26.25
CA SER A 158 18.37 4.51 25.38
C SER A 158 19.09 3.23 24.90
N SER A 159 18.53 2.56 23.90
CA SER A 159 19.29 1.63 23.06
C SER A 159 18.69 1.55 21.66
N GLU A 160 19.53 1.83 20.67
CA GLU A 160 19.24 1.67 19.26
C GLU A 160 18.97 0.18 18.95
N VAL A 161 17.78 -0.12 18.44
CA VAL A 161 17.43 -1.43 17.84
C VAL A 161 16.57 -1.15 16.60
N PRO A 162 16.81 -1.75 15.43
CA PRO A 162 16.23 -1.28 14.18
C PRO A 162 14.74 -1.61 14.10
N ALA A 163 13.90 -0.57 14.22
CA ALA A 163 12.44 -0.68 14.25
C ALA A 163 11.86 -0.83 12.83
N VAL A 164 11.81 -2.07 12.32
CA VAL A 164 10.84 -2.46 11.28
C VAL A 164 10.22 -3.81 11.64
N ASN A 165 8.88 -3.86 11.60
CA ASN A 165 7.95 -5.00 11.49
C ASN A 165 7.20 -5.59 12.70
N LEU A 166 7.66 -5.54 13.95
CA LEU A 166 6.90 -6.20 15.05
C LEU A 166 5.59 -5.47 15.41
N GLU A 167 5.59 -4.14 15.48
CA GLU A 167 4.35 -3.34 15.70
C GLU A 167 3.35 -3.47 14.54
N ILE A 168 3.83 -3.68 13.31
CA ILE A 168 2.97 -3.85 12.14
C ILE A 168 2.24 -5.19 12.23
N ILE A 169 2.93 -6.24 12.68
CA ILE A 169 2.37 -7.57 12.83
C ILE A 169 1.27 -7.58 13.89
N ASP A 170 1.48 -6.97 15.06
CA ASP A 170 0.44 -6.81 16.09
C ASP A 170 -0.83 -6.17 15.52
N ARG A 171 -0.67 -5.08 14.78
CA ARG A 171 -1.79 -4.37 14.16
C ARG A 171 -2.50 -5.20 13.08
N LEU A 172 -1.77 -5.96 12.25
CA LEU A 172 -2.33 -6.83 11.23
C LEU A 172 -3.12 -8.01 11.82
N VAL A 173 -2.63 -8.57 12.93
CA VAL A 173 -3.36 -9.57 13.73
C VAL A 173 -4.68 -8.96 14.20
N GLY A 174 -4.65 -7.78 14.83
CA GLY A 174 -5.85 -7.08 15.29
C GLY A 174 -6.89 -6.80 14.19
N VAL A 175 -6.45 -6.36 13.00
CA VAL A 175 -7.33 -6.15 11.83
C VAL A 175 -7.99 -7.46 11.36
N SER A 176 -7.21 -8.54 11.34
CA SER A 176 -7.67 -9.85 10.88
C SER A 176 -8.71 -10.43 11.84
N LEU A 177 -8.51 -10.26 13.14
CA LEU A 177 -9.47 -10.65 14.18
C LEU A 177 -10.79 -9.86 14.07
N ARG A 178 -10.73 -8.54 13.84
CA ARG A 178 -11.95 -7.73 13.62
C ARG A 178 -12.75 -8.17 12.39
N LYS A 179 -12.06 -8.63 11.35
CA LYS A 179 -12.67 -9.19 10.14
C LYS A 179 -13.13 -10.64 10.29
N LYS A 180 -12.93 -11.25 11.46
CA LYS A 180 -13.16 -12.69 11.73
C LYS A 180 -12.37 -13.62 10.79
N ASP A 181 -11.24 -13.14 10.26
CA ASP A 181 -10.33 -13.89 9.39
C ASP A 181 -9.18 -14.45 10.25
N TYR A 182 -9.49 -15.52 10.97
CA TYR A 182 -8.58 -16.13 11.94
C TYR A 182 -7.35 -16.76 11.29
N ASN A 183 -7.47 -17.26 10.05
CA ASN A 183 -6.35 -17.86 9.33
C ASN A 183 -5.24 -16.85 9.06
N LYS A 184 -5.60 -15.63 8.63
CA LYS A 184 -4.61 -14.56 8.45
C LYS A 184 -4.03 -14.07 9.77
N ALA A 185 -4.83 -14.03 10.84
CA ALA A 185 -4.33 -13.69 12.15
C ALA A 185 -3.22 -14.65 12.60
N PHE A 186 -3.35 -15.96 12.33
CA PHE A 186 -2.30 -16.94 12.58
C PHE A 186 -1.06 -16.72 11.71
N GLU A 187 -1.25 -16.51 10.41
CA GLU A 187 -0.16 -16.26 9.46
C GLU A 187 0.71 -15.06 9.88
N TYR A 188 0.08 -13.98 10.36
CA TYR A 188 0.81 -12.82 10.87
C TYR A 188 1.52 -13.10 12.20
N LEU A 189 0.90 -13.85 13.12
CA LEU A 189 1.57 -14.24 14.37
C LEU A 189 2.79 -15.13 14.10
N ASP A 190 2.71 -16.04 13.14
CA ASP A 190 3.82 -16.88 12.72
C ASP A 190 4.96 -16.04 12.12
N ALA A 191 4.63 -15.10 11.24
CA ALA A 191 5.61 -14.14 10.74
C ALA A 191 6.25 -13.29 11.85
N GLY A 192 5.52 -13.01 12.94
CA GLY A 192 6.04 -12.31 14.11
C GLY A 192 7.05 -13.13 14.90
N LEU A 193 6.76 -14.42 15.06
CA LEU A 193 7.65 -15.38 15.74
C LEU A 193 8.86 -15.77 14.89
N ASP A 194 8.76 -15.73 13.57
CA ASP A 194 9.91 -15.92 12.68
C ASP A 194 10.92 -14.76 12.79
N LEU A 195 10.43 -13.55 13.09
CA LEU A 195 11.25 -12.36 13.30
C LEU A 195 11.82 -12.27 14.72
N ASP A 196 10.99 -12.58 15.72
CA ASP A 196 11.38 -12.68 17.11
C ASP A 196 10.75 -13.92 17.76
N PRO A 197 11.48 -15.05 17.78
CA PRO A 197 11.00 -16.29 18.40
C PRO A 197 10.75 -16.19 19.91
N THR A 198 11.28 -15.14 20.56
CA THR A 198 11.13 -14.91 22.01
C THR A 198 9.98 -13.95 22.34
N ASN A 199 9.21 -13.51 21.33
CA ASN A 199 8.10 -12.60 21.52
C ASN A 199 6.95 -13.26 22.29
N GLN A 200 6.92 -12.98 23.59
CA GLN A 200 5.96 -13.53 24.54
C GLN A 200 4.50 -13.20 24.17
N TRP A 201 4.24 -11.99 23.65
CA TRP A 201 2.90 -11.57 23.23
C TRP A 201 2.39 -12.40 22.05
N ALA A 202 3.24 -12.65 21.05
CA ALA A 202 2.84 -13.43 19.87
C ALA A 202 2.60 -14.91 20.21
N ILE A 203 3.39 -15.47 21.13
CA ILE A 203 3.20 -16.83 21.66
C ILE A 203 1.86 -16.94 22.40
N GLU A 204 1.57 -16.02 23.32
CA GLU A 204 0.35 -16.01 24.13
C GLU A 204 -0.90 -15.78 23.27
N MET A 205 -0.87 -14.80 22.37
CA MET A 205 -1.98 -14.51 21.45
C MET A 205 -2.30 -15.69 20.52
N LYS A 206 -1.28 -16.38 20.02
CA LYS A 206 -1.45 -17.58 19.19
C LYS A 206 -2.10 -18.70 19.98
N LYS A 207 -1.72 -18.90 21.24
CA LYS A 207 -2.33 -19.88 22.15
C LYS A 207 -3.79 -19.55 22.43
N ASP A 208 -4.11 -18.31 22.77
CA ASP A 208 -5.49 -17.85 23.02
C ASP A 208 -6.39 -18.03 21.79
N LEU A 209 -5.86 -17.77 20.60
CA LEU A 209 -6.58 -17.98 19.34
C LEU A 209 -6.82 -19.45 19.05
N GLN A 210 -5.84 -20.31 19.34
CA GLN A 210 -5.99 -21.76 19.21
C GLN A 210 -7.05 -22.29 20.17
N GLU A 211 -7.05 -21.85 21.43
CA GLU A 211 -8.04 -22.24 22.43
C GLU A 211 -9.47 -21.79 22.05
N LYS A 212 -9.64 -20.54 21.56
CA LYS A 212 -10.95 -20.05 21.10
C LYS A 212 -11.45 -20.74 19.82
N HIS A 213 -10.53 -21.07 18.91
CA HIS A 213 -10.88 -21.78 17.67
C HIS A 213 -11.18 -23.26 17.93
N GLN A 214 -10.47 -23.88 18.88
CA GLN A 214 -10.68 -25.27 19.29
C GLN A 214 -11.93 -25.42 20.15
N ALA A 215 -12.26 -24.47 21.04
CA ALA A 215 -13.53 -24.46 21.77
C ALA A 215 -14.77 -24.38 20.84
N ASN A 216 -14.68 -23.66 19.72
CA ASN A 216 -15.72 -23.66 18.68
C ASN A 216 -15.80 -24.99 17.91
N ARG A 217 -14.69 -25.70 17.79
CA ARG A 217 -14.59 -27.00 17.13
C ARG A 217 -15.07 -28.13 18.06
N ASP A 218 -14.77 -28.04 19.35
CA ASP A 218 -15.17 -28.99 20.38
C ASP A 218 -16.64 -28.81 20.80
N ALA A 219 -17.19 -27.59 20.71
CA ALA A 219 -18.62 -27.33 20.76
C ALA A 219 -19.39 -27.94 19.57
N LEU A 220 -18.72 -28.14 18.43
CA LEU A 220 -19.26 -28.90 17.28
C LEU A 220 -19.11 -30.42 17.46
N ILE A 221 -18.16 -30.89 18.26
CA ILE A 221 -17.87 -32.32 18.49
C ILE A 221 -18.70 -32.89 19.66
N THR A 222 -19.18 -32.04 20.59
CA THR A 222 -20.00 -32.46 21.75
C THR A 222 -21.47 -32.72 21.42
N THR A 223 -21.94 -32.49 20.20
CA THR A 223 -23.23 -33.02 19.71
C THR A 223 -22.97 -34.09 18.65
N GLN A 224 -22.62 -35.29 19.10
CA GLN A 224 -22.54 -36.48 18.26
C GLN A 224 -23.94 -36.84 17.74
N GLU A 225 -24.21 -36.64 16.45
CA GLU A 225 -25.21 -37.40 15.71
C GLU A 225 -24.64 -37.83 14.35
N SER A 226 -25.03 -39.03 13.93
CA SER A 226 -24.37 -39.89 12.96
C SER A 226 -24.53 -39.46 11.49
N PRO A 227 -23.64 -39.95 10.59
CA PRO A 227 -23.44 -39.43 9.22
C PRO A 227 -24.65 -39.41 8.25
N PRO A 228 -25.66 -40.30 8.31
CA PRO A 228 -26.70 -40.34 7.28
C PRO A 228 -27.72 -39.18 7.36
N GLU A 229 -27.90 -38.56 8.53
CA GLU A 229 -28.81 -37.42 8.68
C GLU A 229 -28.17 -36.09 8.31
N ILE A 230 -26.84 -35.98 8.38
CA ILE A 230 -26.09 -34.76 8.02
C ILE A 230 -26.23 -34.53 6.51
N GLU A 231 -26.13 -35.57 5.70
CA GLU A 231 -26.31 -35.49 4.26
C GLU A 231 -27.74 -35.05 3.89
N ALA A 232 -28.75 -35.59 4.59
CA ALA A 232 -30.15 -35.19 4.43
C ALA A 232 -30.43 -33.73 4.88
N LYS A 233 -29.76 -33.25 5.93
CA LYS A 233 -29.88 -31.86 6.43
C LYS A 233 -29.09 -30.88 5.55
N LEU A 234 -27.93 -31.26 5.00
CA LEU A 234 -27.16 -30.46 4.04
C LEU A 234 -27.91 -30.30 2.72
N LEU A 235 -28.53 -31.37 2.22
CA LEU A 235 -29.42 -31.32 1.05
C LEU A 235 -30.63 -30.41 1.31
N LYS A 236 -31.26 -30.48 2.50
CA LYS A 236 -32.34 -29.55 2.89
C LYS A 236 -31.86 -28.09 2.97
N PHE A 237 -30.64 -27.83 3.45
CA PHE A 237 -30.06 -26.49 3.54
C PHE A 237 -29.70 -25.91 2.14
N LEU A 238 -29.08 -26.72 1.28
CA LEU A 238 -28.77 -26.36 -0.10
C LEU A 238 -30.05 -26.14 -0.92
N HIS A 239 -31.11 -26.92 -0.68
CA HIS A 239 -32.42 -26.71 -1.29
C HIS A 239 -33.08 -25.39 -0.82
N LYS A 240 -32.87 -25.01 0.45
CA LYS A 240 -33.34 -23.73 1.04
C LYS A 240 -32.56 -22.51 0.53
N LEU A 241 -31.29 -22.69 0.17
CA LEU A 241 -30.47 -21.67 -0.50
C LEU A 241 -30.85 -21.51 -1.98
N ARG A 242 -31.12 -22.62 -2.68
CA ARG A 242 -31.54 -22.60 -4.08
C ARG A 242 -32.91 -21.96 -4.26
N SER A 243 -33.84 -22.14 -3.32
CA SER A 243 -35.16 -21.48 -3.34
C SER A 243 -35.13 -19.99 -3.01
N LYS A 244 -34.09 -19.50 -2.33
CA LYS A 244 -33.83 -18.05 -2.15
C LYS A 244 -33.12 -17.43 -3.35
N ALA A 245 -32.25 -18.18 -4.03
CA ALA A 245 -31.55 -17.71 -5.22
C ALA A 245 -32.46 -17.55 -6.46
N THR A 246 -33.54 -18.33 -6.59
CA THR A 246 -34.52 -18.15 -7.68
C THR A 246 -35.48 -16.98 -7.48
N ARG A 247 -35.60 -16.40 -6.27
CA ARG A 247 -36.39 -15.17 -6.04
C ARG A 247 -35.64 -13.87 -6.35
N TYR A 248 -34.34 -13.93 -6.66
CA TYR A 248 -33.54 -12.75 -7.03
C TYR A 248 -33.34 -12.59 -8.55
N LYS A 249 -34.01 -13.40 -9.38
CA LYS A 249 -34.10 -13.22 -10.84
C LYS A 249 -35.47 -12.72 -11.33
N SER A 250 -36.36 -12.29 -10.43
CA SER A 250 -37.65 -11.69 -10.80
C SER A 250 -37.97 -10.36 -10.07
N SER A 251 -36.96 -9.71 -9.49
CA SER A 251 -37.08 -8.30 -9.10
C SER A 251 -35.71 -7.62 -9.12
N ARG A 252 -35.21 -7.41 -10.34
CA ARG A 252 -34.50 -6.21 -10.78
C ARG A 252 -34.26 -6.28 -12.27
#